data_AF-A0A834HVJ4-F1
#
_entry.id   AF-A0A834HVJ4-F1
#
_cell.length_a   1.000
_cell.length_b   1.000
_cell.length_c   1.000
_cell.angle_alpha   90.00
_cell.angle_beta   90.00
_cell.angle_gamma   90.00
#
_symmetry.space_group_name_H-M   'P 1'
#
loop_
_entity.id
_entity.type
_entity.pdbx_description
1 polymer ?
#
loop_
_entity_poly.entity_id
_entity_poly.type
_entity_poly.pdbx_seq_one_letter_code
_entity_poly.pdbx_strand_id
1 'polypeptide(L)'
;MTTEDGRRSGRPKEVVTDENIKKVHKIILNDRRTINSDYYIALLDRLKEEITEKTAAFEEKKVLIHRDIAPCHKSVKTMTKIHELDFELLLHPPYFPDMAASDYFPFSDLKRMLSVNTFSSNEDVIEETEA
;
A
#
# COMPACT_ATOMS: atom_id res chain seq x y z
N MET A 1 -21.40 -21.63 -22.05
CA MET A 1 -21.15 -20.17 -22.00
C MET A 1 -19.68 -19.99 -21.69
N THR A 2 -18.90 -19.43 -22.60
CA THR A 2 -17.47 -19.19 -22.44
C THR A 2 -17.26 -17.87 -21.69
N THR A 3 -16.47 -17.90 -20.61
CA THR A 3 -16.14 -16.74 -19.77
C THR A 3 -14.93 -15.97 -20.31
N GLU A 4 -14.65 -16.07 -21.61
CA GLU A 4 -13.51 -15.41 -22.23
C GLU A 4 -13.88 -13.97 -22.60
N ASP A 5 -13.22 -13.03 -21.95
CA ASP A 5 -13.38 -11.60 -22.22
C ASP A 5 -12.91 -11.27 -23.65
N GLY A 6 -13.80 -10.70 -24.45
CA GLY A 6 -13.52 -10.27 -25.82
C GLY A 6 -12.43 -9.20 -25.90
N ARG A 7 -11.78 -9.08 -27.07
CA ARG A 7 -10.76 -8.03 -27.30
C ARG A 7 -11.38 -6.64 -27.15
N ARG A 8 -10.99 -5.91 -26.09
CA ARG A 8 -11.29 -4.48 -25.93
C ARG A 8 -10.31 -3.66 -26.79
N SER A 9 -10.83 -2.91 -27.77
CA SER A 9 -10.03 -2.03 -28.63
C SER A 9 -9.62 -0.76 -27.87
N GLY A 10 -8.34 -0.39 -27.97
CA GLY A 10 -7.81 0.87 -27.41
C GLY A 10 -6.53 0.74 -26.58
N ARG A 11 -6.13 -0.48 -26.17
CA ARG A 11 -4.87 -0.74 -25.45
C ARG A 11 -4.05 -1.81 -26.17
N PRO A 12 -2.84 -1.51 -26.66
CA PRO A 12 -1.94 -2.52 -27.20
C PRO A 12 -1.66 -3.59 -26.13
N LYS A 13 -1.82 -4.88 -26.46
CA LYS A 13 -1.46 -6.03 -25.59
C LYS A 13 0.05 -6.33 -25.64
N GLU A 14 0.88 -5.31 -25.87
CA GLU A 14 2.33 -5.47 -25.99
C GLU A 14 3.02 -5.49 -24.61
N VAL A 15 2.34 -5.00 -23.57
CA VAL A 15 2.87 -4.96 -22.21
C VAL A 15 2.78 -6.33 -21.51
N VAL A 16 1.77 -7.13 -21.85
CA VAL A 16 1.48 -8.44 -21.22
C VAL A 16 2.06 -9.57 -22.06
N THR A 17 3.38 -9.58 -22.22
CA THR A 17 4.11 -10.72 -22.82
C THR A 17 4.49 -11.74 -21.76
N ASP A 18 4.61 -13.01 -22.16
CA ASP A 18 5.07 -14.09 -21.28
C ASP A 18 6.46 -13.79 -20.69
N GLU A 19 7.28 -13.05 -21.42
CA GLU A 19 8.60 -12.61 -20.96
C GLU A 19 8.50 -11.56 -19.85
N ASN A 20 7.65 -10.55 -20.00
CA ASN A 20 7.42 -9.53 -18.98
C ASN A 20 6.78 -10.15 -17.74
N ILE A 21 5.81 -11.06 -17.91
CA ILE A 21 5.20 -11.80 -16.80
C ILE A 21 6.27 -12.61 -16.04
N LYS A 22 7.14 -13.34 -16.75
CA LYS A 22 8.23 -14.11 -16.12
C LYS A 22 9.24 -13.21 -15.41
N LYS A 23 9.59 -12.06 -15.97
CA LYS A 23 10.49 -11.07 -15.34
C LYS A 23 9.87 -10.52 -14.05
N VAL A 24 8.61 -10.08 -14.11
CA VAL A 24 7.87 -9.61 -12.93
C VAL A 24 7.77 -10.70 -11.87
N HIS A 25 7.45 -11.94 -12.27
CA HIS A 25 7.37 -13.06 -11.34
C HIS A 25 8.72 -13.37 -10.67
N LYS A 26 9.84 -13.30 -11.42
CA LYS A 26 11.19 -13.48 -10.88
C LYS A 26 11.56 -12.37 -9.90
N ILE A 27 11.21 -11.12 -10.19
CA ILE A 27 11.42 -9.97 -9.30
C ILE A 27 10.65 -10.18 -7.99
N ILE A 28 9.36 -10.54 -8.08
CA ILE A 28 8.50 -10.79 -6.92
C ILE A 28 9.06 -11.94 -6.07
N LEU A 29 9.54 -13.02 -6.68
CA LEU A 29 10.08 -14.17 -5.95
C LEU A 29 11.43 -13.89 -5.28
N ASN A 30 12.27 -13.05 -5.87
CA ASN A 30 13.62 -12.78 -5.37
C ASN A 30 13.63 -11.94 -4.08
N ASP A 31 12.70 -10.99 -3.92
CA ASP A 31 12.59 -10.18 -2.68
C ASP A 31 11.13 -10.05 -2.24
N ARG A 32 10.47 -11.20 -2.02
CA ARG A 32 9.06 -11.25 -1.60
C ARG A 32 8.87 -10.82 -0.14
N ARG A 33 8.95 -9.52 0.12
CA ARG A 33 8.52 -8.98 1.42
C ARG A 33 7.02 -8.80 1.41
N THR A 34 6.33 -9.65 2.16
CA THR A 34 4.90 -9.48 2.41
C THR A 34 4.73 -8.72 3.71
N ILE A 35 3.84 -7.72 3.73
CA ILE A 35 3.47 -7.01 4.96
C ILE A 35 2.69 -8.00 5.85
N ASN A 36 3.41 -8.64 6.78
CA ASN A 36 2.81 -9.45 7.83
C ASN A 36 2.50 -8.59 9.06
N SER A 37 1.86 -9.18 10.06
CA SER A 37 1.48 -8.46 11.29
C SER A 37 2.68 -7.90 12.06
N ASP A 38 3.77 -8.65 12.17
CA ASP A 38 4.95 -8.23 12.94
C ASP A 38 5.66 -7.04 12.26
N TYR A 39 5.79 -7.07 10.93
CA TYR A 39 6.32 -5.94 10.15
C TYR A 39 5.42 -4.71 10.25
N TYR A 40 4.10 -4.91 10.19
CA TYR A 40 3.14 -3.82 10.34
C TYR A 40 3.17 -3.20 11.74
N ILE A 41 3.37 -4.00 12.79
CA ILE A 41 3.57 -3.49 14.16
C ILE A 41 4.81 -2.59 14.23
N ALA A 42 5.93 -3.02 13.64
CA ALA A 42 7.16 -2.21 13.58
C ALA A 42 6.98 -0.92 12.73
N LEU A 43 6.05 -0.90 11.77
CA LEU A 43 5.66 0.33 11.06
C LEU A 43 4.86 1.28 11.96
N LEU A 44 3.95 0.75 12.78
CA LEU A 44 3.16 1.57 13.72
C LEU A 44 4.03 2.25 14.78
N ASP A 45 5.06 1.56 15.27
CA ASP A 45 6.05 2.15 16.20
C ASP A 45 6.77 3.34 15.58
N ARG A 46 7.36 3.13 14.39
CA ARG A 46 8.03 4.21 13.64
C ARG A 46 7.09 5.36 13.31
N LEU A 47 5.84 5.05 12.95
CA LEU A 47 4.83 6.06 12.67
C LEU A 47 4.55 6.94 13.90
N LYS A 48 4.48 6.36 15.11
CA LYS A 48 4.26 7.12 16.33
C LYS A 48 5.42 8.08 16.61
N GLU A 49 6.65 7.61 16.45
CA GLU A 49 7.87 8.42 16.59
C GLU A 49 7.84 9.62 15.62
N GLU A 50 7.60 9.35 14.34
CA GLU A 50 7.54 10.37 13.27
C GLU A 50 6.41 11.40 13.48
N ILE A 51 5.22 10.96 13.91
CA ILE A 51 4.12 11.88 14.22
C ILE A 51 4.50 12.81 15.37
N THR A 52 5.14 12.26 16.41
CA THR A 52 5.55 13.00 17.61
C THR A 52 6.63 14.03 17.25
N GLU A 53 7.62 13.64 16.44
CA GLU A 53 8.69 14.51 15.96
C GLU A 53 8.16 15.64 15.07
N LYS A 54 7.35 15.30 14.05
CA LYS A 54 6.87 16.29 13.06
C LYS A 54 5.73 17.15 13.58
N THR A 55 5.07 16.73 14.65
CA THR A 55 3.83 17.35 15.10
C THR A 55 3.76 17.41 16.63
N ALA A 56 4.57 18.30 17.21
CA ALA A 56 4.55 18.62 18.65
C ALA A 56 3.15 18.96 19.21
N ALA A 57 2.17 19.30 18.36
CA ALA A 57 0.79 19.58 18.75
C ALA A 57 -0.10 18.34 18.96
N PHE A 58 0.38 17.11 18.71
CA PHE A 58 -0.39 15.87 18.86
C PHE A 58 -0.08 15.09 20.14
N GLU A 59 0.82 15.56 21.00
CA GLU A 59 1.11 14.90 22.28
C GLU A 59 -0.14 14.82 23.19
N GLU A 60 -1.06 15.78 23.06
CA GLU A 60 -2.30 15.83 23.85
C GLU A 60 -3.54 15.28 23.11
N LYS A 61 -3.41 14.89 21.83
CA LYS A 61 -4.54 14.49 20.99
C LYS A 61 -4.42 13.06 20.52
N LYS A 62 -5.50 12.31 20.72
CA LYS A 62 -5.61 10.94 20.23
C LYS A 62 -5.52 10.90 18.71
N VAL A 63 -4.68 10.03 18.17
CA VAL A 63 -4.50 9.88 16.73
C VAL A 63 -5.55 8.91 16.19
N LEU A 64 -6.36 9.38 15.25
CA LEU A 64 -7.31 8.56 14.51
C LEU A 64 -6.63 7.94 13.29
N ILE A 65 -6.69 6.62 13.17
CA ILE A 65 -6.17 5.87 12.02
C ILE A 65 -7.33 5.38 11.17
N HIS A 66 -7.31 5.75 9.89
CA HIS A 66 -8.15 5.16 8.86
C HIS A 66 -7.33 4.20 8.01
N ARG A 67 -7.77 2.95 7.89
CA ARG A 67 -7.12 1.92 7.07
C ARG A 67 -8.12 0.88 6.62
N ASP A 68 -7.71 0.07 5.66
CA ASP A 68 -8.48 -1.05 5.14
C ASP A 68 -8.48 -2.28 6.07
N ILE A 69 -9.16 -3.33 5.61
CA ILE A 69 -9.53 -4.54 6.35
C ILE A 69 -8.54 -5.70 6.12
N ALA A 70 -7.31 -5.43 5.66
CA ALA A 70 -6.32 -6.46 5.36
C ALA A 70 -6.07 -7.43 6.54
N PRO A 71 -5.75 -8.71 6.29
CA PRO A 71 -5.57 -9.71 7.35
C PRO A 71 -4.52 -9.34 8.40
N CYS A 72 -3.40 -8.73 8.00
CA CYS A 72 -2.37 -8.27 8.92
C CYS A 72 -2.89 -7.17 9.87
N HIS A 73 -3.72 -6.25 9.35
CA HIS A 73 -4.32 -5.16 10.10
C HIS A 73 -5.33 -5.64 11.15
N LYS A 74 -6.02 -6.75 10.88
CA LYS A 74 -7.02 -7.34 11.78
C LYS A 74 -6.44 -8.29 12.83
N SER A 75 -5.14 -8.60 12.74
CA SER A 75 -4.55 -9.57 13.66
C SER A 75 -4.63 -9.09 15.11
N VAL A 76 -4.77 -10.03 16.05
CA VAL A 76 -4.88 -9.71 17.49
C VAL A 76 -3.69 -8.86 17.95
N LYS A 77 -2.47 -9.25 17.59
CA LYS A 77 -1.24 -8.52 17.93
C LYS A 77 -1.26 -7.08 17.42
N THR A 78 -1.71 -6.87 16.18
CA THR A 78 -1.80 -5.53 15.60
C THR A 78 -2.85 -4.68 16.31
N MET A 79 -4.00 -5.25 16.66
CA MET A 79 -5.03 -4.54 17.42
C MET A 79 -4.54 -4.20 18.83
N THR A 80 -3.87 -5.12 19.52
CA THR A 80 -3.22 -4.86 20.81
C THR A 80 -2.25 -3.69 20.70
N LYS A 81 -1.40 -3.69 19.67
CA LYS A 81 -0.42 -2.62 19.48
C LYS A 81 -1.05 -1.23 19.27
N ILE A 82 -2.14 -1.15 18.52
CA ILE A 82 -2.88 0.10 18.31
C ILE A 82 -3.38 0.66 19.64
N HIS A 83 -3.93 -0.21 20.49
CA HIS A 83 -4.37 0.19 21.82
C HIS A 83 -3.19 0.63 22.70
N GLU A 84 -2.04 -0.04 22.64
CA GLU A 84 -0.81 0.36 23.36
C GLU A 84 -0.28 1.74 22.93
N LEU A 85 -0.39 2.08 21.65
CA LEU A 85 0.07 3.37 21.09
C LEU A 85 -0.94 4.53 21.27
N ASP A 86 -2.07 4.25 21.93
CA ASP A 86 -3.23 5.14 22.07
C ASP A 86 -3.77 5.67 20.73
N PHE A 87 -3.77 4.78 19.73
CA PHE A 87 -4.38 5.05 18.44
C PHE A 87 -5.85 4.59 18.45
N GLU A 88 -6.71 5.36 17.80
CA GLU A 88 -8.11 5.01 17.60
C GLU A 88 -8.36 4.59 16.16
N LEU A 89 -8.92 3.40 15.97
CA LEU A 89 -9.21 2.88 14.65
C LEU A 89 -10.60 3.36 14.19
N LEU A 90 -10.63 4.03 13.04
CA LEU A 90 -11.89 4.36 12.37
C LEU A 90 -12.47 3.10 11.68
N LEU A 91 -13.78 2.94 11.80
CA LEU A 91 -14.52 1.87 11.13
C LEU A 91 -14.44 2.04 9.61
N HIS A 92 -13.94 1.02 8.94
CA HIS A 92 -13.93 0.92 7.49
C HIS A 92 -14.85 -0.22 7.04
N PRO A 93 -15.74 -0.03 6.05
CA PRO A 93 -16.55 -1.11 5.52
C PRO A 93 -15.73 -2.05 4.61
N PRO A 94 -16.04 -3.36 4.57
CA PRO A 94 -15.37 -4.28 3.65
C PRO A 94 -15.55 -3.87 2.18
N TYR A 95 -14.48 -4.00 1.39
CA TYR A 95 -14.49 -3.80 -0.07
C TYR A 95 -14.92 -2.40 -0.53
N PHE A 96 -14.59 -1.35 0.24
CA PHE A 96 -14.90 0.03 -0.12
C PHE A 96 -13.63 0.87 -0.35
N PRO A 97 -12.86 0.57 -1.41
CA PRO A 97 -11.60 1.28 -1.69
C PRO A 97 -11.82 2.79 -1.88
N ASP A 98 -12.98 3.21 -2.40
CA ASP A 98 -13.30 4.62 -2.61
C ASP A 98 -13.46 5.43 -1.31
N MET A 99 -13.51 4.76 -0.14
CA MET A 99 -13.46 5.41 1.18
C MET A 99 -12.04 5.53 1.74
N ALA A 100 -11.07 4.80 1.19
CA ALA A 100 -9.68 4.93 1.59
C ALA A 100 -9.08 6.15 0.91
N ALA A 101 -8.79 7.19 1.71
CA ALA A 101 -8.13 8.40 1.23
C ALA A 101 -6.85 8.08 0.44
N SER A 102 -6.10 7.04 0.84
CA SER A 102 -4.91 6.56 0.14
C SER A 102 -5.19 6.09 -1.30
N ASP A 103 -6.29 5.35 -1.50
CA ASP A 103 -6.61 4.70 -2.77
C ASP A 103 -7.17 5.70 -3.79
N TYR A 104 -7.91 6.71 -3.34
CA TYR A 104 -8.49 7.73 -4.19
C TYR A 104 -7.51 8.86 -4.53
N PHE A 105 -6.69 9.32 -3.57
CA PHE A 105 -5.88 10.53 -3.74
C PHE A 105 -4.40 10.24 -4.06
N PRO A 106 -3.50 9.91 -3.10
CA PRO A 106 -2.07 9.82 -3.37
C PRO A 106 -1.72 8.68 -4.34
N PHE A 107 -2.43 7.56 -4.33
CA PHE A 107 -2.14 6.46 -5.26
C PHE A 107 -2.59 6.74 -6.69
N SER A 108 -3.50 7.70 -6.93
CA SER A 108 -3.90 8.07 -8.28
C SER A 108 -2.76 8.76 -9.03
N ASP A 109 -2.04 9.67 -8.36
CA ASP A 109 -0.87 10.34 -8.92
C ASP A 109 0.30 9.37 -9.09
N LEU A 110 0.55 8.52 -8.09
CA LEU A 110 1.56 7.48 -8.16
C LEU A 110 1.32 6.53 -9.35
N LYS A 111 0.07 6.07 -9.54
CA LYS A 111 -0.29 5.23 -10.69
C LYS A 111 -0.02 5.91 -12.03
N ARG A 112 -0.29 7.23 -12.12
CA ARG A 112 0.00 8.00 -13.33
C ARG A 112 1.50 8.05 -13.59
N MET A 113 2.30 8.40 -12.59
CA MET A 113 3.77 8.42 -12.67
C MET A 113 4.33 7.06 -13.12
N LEU A 114 3.92 5.98 -12.44
CA LEU A 114 4.34 4.61 -12.76
C LEU A 114 3.87 4.14 -14.15
N SER A 115 2.81 4.74 -14.71
CA SER A 115 2.31 4.37 -16.03
C SER A 115 3.08 5.01 -17.19
N VAL A 116 3.75 6.14 -16.94
CA VAL A 116 4.49 6.90 -17.95
C VAL A 116 5.96 6.45 -17.98
N ASN A 117 6.50 6.05 -16.83
CA ASN A 117 7.92 5.75 -16.68
C ASN A 117 8.20 4.24 -16.71
N THR A 118 9.38 3.86 -17.18
CA THR A 118 9.90 2.49 -17.10
C THR A 118 11.15 2.48 -16.25
N PHE A 119 11.21 1.60 -15.26
CA PHE A 119 12.30 1.51 -14.29
C PHE A 119 13.09 0.21 -14.47
N SER A 120 14.40 0.28 -14.25
CA SER A 120 15.30 -0.87 -14.35
C SER A 120 15.60 -1.54 -13.01
N SER A 121 15.43 -0.80 -11.91
CA SER A 121 15.68 -1.26 -10.55
C SER A 121 14.58 -0.78 -9.59
N ASN A 122 14.56 -1.30 -8.36
CA ASN A 122 13.66 -0.80 -7.32
C ASN A 122 14.16 0.54 -6.76
N GLU A 123 15.47 0.75 -6.76
CA GLU A 123 16.11 1.99 -6.33
C GLU A 123 15.67 3.17 -7.21
N ASP A 124 15.59 2.98 -8.54
CA ASP A 124 15.09 3.99 -9.47
C ASP A 124 13.64 4.40 -9.14
N VAL A 125 12.82 3.43 -8.70
CA VAL A 125 11.41 3.67 -8.33
C VAL A 125 11.33 4.46 -7.03
N ILE A 126 12.18 4.13 -6.06
CA ILE A 126 12.22 4.80 -4.74
C ILE A 126 12.66 6.26 -4.93
N GLU A 127 13.74 6.50 -5.68
CA GLU A 127 14.27 7.85 -5.93
C GLU A 127 13.21 8.75 -6.59
N GLU A 128 12.51 8.25 -7.61
CA GLU A 128 11.45 9.00 -8.28
C GLU A 128 10.23 9.26 -7.37
N THR A 129 9.97 8.39 -6.39
CA THR A 129 8.84 8.55 -5.45
C THR A 129 9.19 9.50 -4.29
N GLU A 130 10.47 9.63 -3.96
CA GLU A 130 10.97 10.50 -2.88
C GLU A 130 11.38 11.91 -3.36
N ALA A 131 11.47 12.12 -4.68
CA ALA A 131 11.79 13.39 -5.33
C ALA A 131 10.66 14.45 -5.23
#